data_AF-A0A2D6PLV4-F1
#
_entry.id   AF-A0A2D6PLV4-F1
#
_cell.length_a   1.000
_cell.length_b   1.000
_cell.length_c   1.000
_cell.angle_alpha   90.00
_cell.angle_beta   90.00
_cell.angle_gamma   90.00
#
_symmetry.space_group_name_H-M   'P 1'
#
loop_
_entity.id
_entity.type
_entity.pdbx_description
1 polymer ?
#
loop_
_entity_poly.entity_id
_entity_poly.type
_entity_poly.pdbx_seq_one_letter_code
_entity_poly.pdbx_strand_id
1 'polypeptide(L)'
;LPCMFSLPGRAEYSKSYAQQHESLLDVLAHAGLEVTWLDNQSGCKGVCEGVTTKAVSPEEYASLCQDGRCLDEALVQALSTQLSSTPADQVVVLHQLGNHGPSYYQRYPTAYEHFVPACENADLAKCTREAITNSYDNAILYTDNVLDQVIDTLEREHDYATAMVYLSDHGESLGEKGLYLHGIPYAIAPNEQTHVPMIWWLSTSFSQQQRLDTECLHRRANQAASHDNLFHSVLGLLGVVTDVYQQEADISQACRFAK
;
A
#
# COMPACT_ATOMS: atom_id res chain seq x y z
N LEU A 1 9.01 -2.57 -4.41
CA LEU A 1 8.61 -3.28 -3.17
C LEU A 1 9.73 -3.46 -2.13
N PRO A 2 10.78 -4.31 -2.23
CA PRO A 2 11.61 -4.65 -1.03
C PRO A 2 12.33 -3.47 -0.35
N CYS A 3 12.73 -2.45 -1.13
CA CYS A 3 13.38 -1.25 -0.61
C CYS A 3 12.56 -0.53 0.46
N MET A 4 11.24 -0.36 0.29
CA MET A 4 10.42 0.43 1.23
C MET A 4 10.24 -0.24 2.60
N PHE A 5 10.45 -1.55 2.67
CA PHE A 5 10.41 -2.33 3.92
C PHE A 5 11.81 -2.56 4.52
N SER A 6 12.87 -2.11 3.85
CA SER A 6 14.24 -2.26 4.33
C SER A 6 14.65 -1.02 5.15
N LEU A 7 15.58 -1.20 6.10
CA LEU A 7 16.12 -0.09 6.88
C LEU A 7 16.88 0.95 6.03
N PRO A 8 17.74 0.56 5.06
CA PRO A 8 18.39 1.54 4.19
C PRO A 8 17.37 2.18 3.24
N GLY A 9 17.40 3.51 3.18
CA GLY A 9 16.66 4.26 2.17
C GLY A 9 17.18 4.00 0.75
N ARG A 10 16.45 4.50 -0.26
CA ARG A 10 16.70 4.27 -1.69
C ARG A 10 18.15 4.49 -2.10
N ALA A 11 18.83 5.48 -1.53
CA ALA A 11 20.21 5.83 -1.88
C ALA A 11 21.24 4.75 -1.50
N GLU A 12 20.98 4.01 -0.42
CA GLU A 12 21.88 2.98 0.14
C GLU A 12 21.34 1.57 -0.07
N TYR A 13 20.17 1.44 -0.70
CA TYR A 13 19.54 0.16 -0.96
C TYR A 13 20.41 -0.76 -1.83
N SER A 14 20.52 -2.00 -1.41
CA SER A 14 21.00 -3.09 -2.26
C SER A 14 20.12 -4.32 -2.08
N LYS A 15 19.92 -5.07 -3.17
CA LYS A 15 19.15 -6.32 -3.13
C LYS A 15 19.78 -7.33 -2.16
N SER A 16 21.11 -7.40 -2.10
CA SER A 16 21.83 -8.28 -1.17
C SER A 16 21.56 -7.93 0.29
N TYR A 17 21.48 -6.64 0.63
CA TYR A 17 21.12 -6.22 1.98
C TYR A 17 19.74 -6.75 2.37
N ALA A 18 18.73 -6.49 1.54
CA ALA A 18 17.34 -6.89 1.80
C ALA A 18 17.14 -8.42 1.86
N GLN A 19 18.03 -9.21 1.25
CA GLN A 19 17.99 -10.68 1.31
C GLN A 19 18.71 -11.28 2.52
N GLN A 20 19.49 -10.47 3.25
CA GLN A 20 20.36 -10.93 4.34
C GLN A 20 20.00 -10.27 5.68
N HIS A 21 19.05 -9.34 5.68
CA HIS A 21 18.64 -8.58 6.86
C HIS A 21 17.13 -8.62 7.01
N GLU A 22 16.71 -8.52 8.26
CA GLU A 22 15.32 -8.39 8.66
C GLU A 22 14.71 -7.09 8.11
N SER A 23 13.45 -7.20 7.69
CA SER A 23 12.62 -6.11 7.20
C SER A 23 11.89 -5.41 8.34
N LEU A 24 11.13 -4.36 8.00
CA LEU A 24 10.18 -3.74 8.91
C LEU A 24 9.24 -4.77 9.55
N LEU A 25 8.78 -5.76 8.78
CA LEU A 25 7.81 -6.75 9.24
C LEU A 25 8.40 -7.64 10.35
N ASP A 26 9.66 -8.01 10.21
CA ASP A 26 10.39 -8.77 11.22
C ASP A 26 10.58 -7.96 12.51
N VAL A 27 10.95 -6.67 12.38
CA VAL A 27 11.09 -5.77 13.54
C VAL A 27 9.77 -5.63 14.29
N LEU A 28 8.65 -5.52 13.57
CA LEU A 28 7.31 -5.45 14.18
C LEU A 28 6.93 -6.76 14.87
N ALA A 29 7.24 -7.91 14.25
CA ALA A 29 7.01 -9.21 14.86
C ALA A 29 7.86 -9.41 16.14
N HIS A 30 9.14 -9.01 16.12
CA HIS A 30 10.01 -9.03 17.31
C HIS A 30 9.52 -8.09 18.42
N ALA A 31 8.82 -7.01 18.07
CA ALA A 31 8.15 -6.13 19.02
C ALA A 31 6.88 -6.74 19.65
N GLY A 32 6.50 -7.95 19.24
CA GLY A 32 5.36 -8.70 19.79
C GLY A 32 4.04 -8.48 19.06
N LEU A 33 4.05 -7.81 17.89
CA LEU A 33 2.87 -7.61 17.06
C LEU A 33 2.61 -8.84 16.20
N GLU A 34 1.34 -9.17 15.98
CA GLU A 34 0.97 -10.20 15.01
C GLU A 34 1.01 -9.63 13.60
N VAL A 35 2.01 -10.05 12.80
CA VAL A 35 2.21 -9.54 11.45
C VAL A 35 1.69 -10.54 10.41
N THR A 36 0.77 -10.08 9.56
CA THR A 36 0.19 -10.89 8.47
C THR A 36 0.29 -10.16 7.13
N TRP A 37 0.68 -10.89 6.08
CA TRP A 37 0.69 -10.43 4.70
C TRP A 37 -0.44 -11.11 3.91
N LEU A 38 -1.40 -10.32 3.43
CA LEU A 38 -2.48 -10.76 2.53
C LEU A 38 -2.13 -10.34 1.10
N ASP A 39 -1.94 -11.29 0.20
CA ASP A 39 -1.43 -11.06 -1.15
C ASP A 39 -2.49 -11.31 -2.23
N ASN A 40 -2.76 -10.31 -3.07
CA ASN A 40 -3.57 -10.46 -4.29
C ASN A 40 -2.73 -10.20 -5.56
N GLN A 41 -1.41 -10.40 -5.46
CA GLN A 41 -0.45 -10.02 -6.48
C GLN A 41 0.42 -11.23 -6.85
N SER A 42 1.42 -11.03 -7.70
CA SER A 42 2.46 -12.03 -8.01
C SER A 42 3.46 -12.28 -6.86
N GLY A 43 3.04 -12.11 -5.60
CA GLY A 43 3.83 -12.34 -4.39
C GLY A 43 4.67 -11.15 -3.90
N CYS A 44 5.08 -11.26 -2.63
CA CYS A 44 5.71 -10.21 -1.81
C CYS A 44 7.20 -9.93 -2.08
N LYS A 45 7.80 -10.58 -3.09
CA LYS A 45 9.22 -10.38 -3.49
C LYS A 45 10.24 -10.61 -2.34
N GLY A 46 9.92 -11.54 -1.43
CA GLY A 46 10.75 -11.93 -0.28
C GLY A 46 10.49 -11.11 0.99
N VAL A 47 9.72 -10.02 0.93
CA VAL A 47 9.46 -9.14 2.08
C VAL A 47 8.66 -9.84 3.18
N CYS A 48 7.76 -10.74 2.80
CA CYS A 48 6.89 -11.48 3.71
C CYS A 48 7.52 -12.79 4.22
N GLU A 49 8.79 -13.07 3.90
CA GLU A 49 9.50 -14.22 4.46
C GLU A 49 9.62 -14.03 5.98
N GLY A 50 9.23 -15.04 6.76
CA GLY A 50 9.29 -14.99 8.23
C GLY A 50 7.99 -14.57 8.93
N VAL A 51 7.00 -14.05 8.20
CA VAL A 51 5.68 -13.68 8.76
C VAL A 51 4.55 -14.51 8.16
N THR A 52 3.39 -14.51 8.83
CA THR A 52 2.19 -15.20 8.33
C THR A 52 1.81 -14.61 6.98
N THR A 53 1.72 -15.44 5.94
CA THR A 53 1.36 -15.00 4.58
C THR A 53 0.20 -15.82 4.06
N LYS A 54 -0.81 -15.14 3.52
CA LYS A 54 -1.98 -15.75 2.89
C LYS A 54 -2.18 -15.12 1.52
N ALA A 55 -2.33 -15.94 0.49
CA ALA A 55 -2.72 -15.46 -0.84
C ALA A 55 -4.25 -15.47 -0.95
N VAL A 56 -4.81 -14.50 -1.66
CA VAL A 56 -6.22 -14.52 -2.06
C VAL A 56 -6.44 -15.75 -2.95
N SER A 57 -7.32 -16.64 -2.51
CA SER A 57 -7.69 -17.87 -3.22
C SER A 57 -8.94 -17.65 -4.09
N PRO A 58 -8.93 -18.04 -5.37
CA PRO A 58 -10.13 -18.04 -6.21
C PRO A 58 -11.26 -18.92 -5.68
N GLU A 59 -10.95 -19.98 -4.95
CA GLU A 59 -11.95 -20.85 -4.33
C GLU A 59 -12.66 -20.16 -3.14
N GLU A 60 -11.92 -19.44 -2.31
CA GLU A 60 -12.44 -18.75 -1.13
C GLU A 60 -13.24 -17.49 -1.50
N TYR A 61 -12.80 -16.76 -2.53
CA TYR A 61 -13.37 -15.48 -2.95
C TYR A 61 -13.99 -15.54 -4.35
N ALA A 62 -14.66 -16.65 -4.68
CA ALA A 62 -15.13 -16.96 -6.03
C ALA A 62 -15.98 -15.88 -6.70
N SER A 63 -16.74 -15.06 -5.95
CA SER A 63 -17.53 -13.96 -6.52
C SER A 63 -16.69 -12.77 -6.97
N LEU A 64 -15.46 -12.65 -6.48
CA LEU A 64 -14.51 -11.58 -6.79
C LEU A 64 -13.37 -12.05 -7.69
N CYS A 65 -13.35 -13.35 -8.02
CA CYS A 65 -12.29 -13.97 -8.79
C CYS A 65 -12.81 -14.57 -10.09
N GLN A 66 -12.19 -14.19 -11.21
CA GLN A 66 -12.49 -14.71 -12.52
C GLN A 66 -11.19 -14.99 -13.28
N ASP A 67 -11.13 -16.14 -13.97
CA ASP A 67 -9.99 -16.54 -14.82
C ASP A 67 -8.64 -16.48 -14.10
N GLY A 68 -8.61 -16.88 -12.83
CA GLY A 68 -7.42 -16.92 -11.99
C GLY A 68 -6.93 -15.55 -11.50
N ARG A 69 -7.77 -14.52 -11.57
CA ARG A 69 -7.50 -13.17 -11.06
C ARG A 69 -8.61 -12.72 -10.15
N CYS A 70 -8.25 -12.03 -9.07
CA CYS A 70 -9.22 -11.51 -8.12
C CYS A 70 -9.18 -9.99 -8.08
N LEU A 71 -10.35 -9.39 -7.91
CA LEU A 71 -10.48 -7.98 -7.58
C LEU A 71 -10.00 -7.72 -6.15
N ASP A 72 -9.44 -6.54 -5.89
CA ASP A 72 -8.82 -6.20 -4.60
C ASP A 72 -9.80 -6.12 -3.43
N GLU A 73 -11.12 -6.05 -3.67
CA GLU A 73 -12.14 -6.28 -2.62
C GLU A 73 -11.98 -7.63 -1.90
N ALA A 74 -11.32 -8.62 -2.52
CA ALA A 74 -11.03 -9.88 -1.86
C ALA A 74 -10.06 -9.70 -0.67
N LEU A 75 -9.15 -8.73 -0.75
CA LEU A 75 -8.28 -8.36 0.37
C LEU A 75 -9.05 -7.76 1.53
N VAL A 76 -10.15 -7.04 1.27
CA VAL A 76 -11.01 -6.47 2.32
C VAL A 76 -11.73 -7.59 3.07
N GLN A 77 -12.26 -8.60 2.35
CA GLN A 77 -12.87 -9.77 2.99
C GLN A 77 -11.85 -10.60 3.80
N ALA A 78 -10.66 -10.76 3.25
CA ALA A 78 -9.54 -11.42 3.93
C ALA A 78 -9.11 -10.65 5.19
N LEU A 79 -9.06 -9.31 5.14
CA LEU A 79 -8.78 -8.45 6.29
C LEU A 79 -9.79 -8.68 7.41
N SER A 80 -11.10 -8.66 7.12
CA SER A 80 -12.14 -8.88 8.13
C SER A 80 -12.00 -10.23 8.83
N THR A 81 -11.61 -11.27 8.09
CA THR A 81 -11.33 -12.61 8.64
C THR A 81 -10.05 -12.61 9.48
N GLN A 82 -9.01 -11.89 9.07
CA GLN A 82 -7.77 -11.78 9.83
C GLN A 82 -7.97 -11.04 11.15
N LEU A 83 -8.67 -9.91 11.15
CA LEU A 83 -8.90 -9.09 12.35
C LEU A 83 -9.63 -9.88 13.45
N SER A 84 -10.57 -10.74 13.07
CA SER A 84 -11.31 -11.60 14.01
C SER A 84 -10.57 -12.87 14.48
N SER A 85 -9.39 -13.17 13.92
CA SER A 85 -8.68 -14.43 14.18
C SER A 85 -7.93 -14.46 15.53
N THR A 86 -7.70 -13.30 16.14
CA THR A 86 -6.81 -13.12 17.29
C THR A 86 -7.15 -11.83 18.03
N PRO A 87 -7.05 -11.78 19.38
CA PRO A 87 -7.24 -10.56 20.14
C PRO A 87 -5.94 -9.71 20.27
N ALA A 88 -4.84 -10.13 19.65
CA ALA A 88 -3.55 -9.45 19.76
C ALA A 88 -3.52 -8.15 18.95
N ASP A 89 -2.57 -7.26 19.25
CA ASP A 89 -2.26 -6.12 18.39
C ASP A 89 -1.67 -6.62 17.05
N GLN A 90 -2.24 -6.19 15.93
CA GLN A 90 -1.92 -6.72 14.61
C GLN A 90 -1.37 -5.65 13.66
N VAL A 91 -0.52 -6.10 12.74
CA VAL A 91 -0.16 -5.36 11.51
C VAL A 91 -0.49 -6.23 10.32
N VAL A 92 -1.48 -5.82 9.54
CA VAL A 92 -1.91 -6.55 8.34
C VAL A 92 -1.51 -5.76 7.10
N VAL A 93 -0.67 -6.36 6.25
CA VAL A 93 -0.30 -5.80 4.95
C VAL A 93 -1.25 -6.33 3.88
N LEU A 94 -1.91 -5.43 3.16
CA LEU A 94 -2.74 -5.76 2.00
C LEU A 94 -1.96 -5.44 0.73
N HIS A 95 -1.46 -6.46 0.04
CA HIS A 95 -0.70 -6.29 -1.20
C HIS A 95 -1.62 -6.40 -2.43
N GLN A 96 -2.04 -5.23 -2.90
CA GLN A 96 -3.02 -5.06 -3.96
C GLN A 96 -2.46 -5.40 -5.35
N LEU A 97 -3.37 -5.76 -6.25
CA LEU A 97 -3.11 -5.72 -7.69
C LEU A 97 -3.09 -4.27 -8.20
N GLY A 98 -3.96 -3.41 -7.65
CA GLY A 98 -4.02 -1.97 -7.89
C GLY A 98 -4.18 -1.63 -9.36
N ASN A 99 -3.43 -0.65 -9.84
CA ASN A 99 -3.50 -0.16 -11.21
C ASN A 99 -2.57 -0.92 -12.18
N HIS A 100 -2.22 -2.18 -11.90
CA HIS A 100 -1.24 -2.91 -12.69
C HIS A 100 -1.67 -3.07 -14.16
N GLY A 101 -0.86 -2.54 -15.08
CA GLY A 101 -1.03 -2.66 -16.52
C GLY A 101 -0.54 -3.98 -17.13
N PRO A 102 -0.62 -4.15 -18.46
CA PRO A 102 -1.29 -3.25 -19.40
C PRO A 102 -2.81 -3.40 -19.39
N SER A 103 -3.36 -4.43 -18.74
CA SER A 103 -4.80 -4.71 -18.73
C SER A 103 -5.55 -3.92 -17.66
N TYR A 104 -5.48 -2.58 -17.71
CA TYR A 104 -6.13 -1.70 -16.72
C TYR A 104 -7.64 -1.94 -16.61
N TYR A 105 -8.31 -2.22 -17.73
CA TYR A 105 -9.73 -2.57 -17.82
C TYR A 105 -10.15 -3.82 -17.02
N GLN A 106 -9.20 -4.60 -16.51
CA GLN A 106 -9.46 -5.78 -15.67
C GLN A 106 -9.13 -5.52 -14.20
N ARG A 107 -8.88 -4.27 -13.81
CA ARG A 107 -8.62 -3.88 -12.41
C ARG A 107 -9.88 -3.45 -11.68
N TYR A 108 -10.99 -3.23 -12.39
CA TYR A 108 -12.23 -2.73 -11.83
C TYR A 108 -13.44 -3.49 -12.41
N PRO A 109 -14.53 -3.66 -11.65
CA PRO A 109 -15.78 -4.18 -12.20
C PRO A 109 -16.53 -3.09 -12.98
N THR A 110 -17.45 -3.50 -13.86
CA THR A 110 -18.19 -2.59 -14.76
C THR A 110 -18.85 -1.39 -14.05
N ALA A 111 -19.25 -1.53 -12.78
CA ALA A 111 -19.83 -0.44 -11.99
C ALA A 111 -18.88 0.76 -11.80
N TYR A 112 -17.57 0.56 -11.95
CA TYR A 112 -16.53 1.57 -11.82
C TYR A 112 -16.00 2.05 -13.19
N GLU A 113 -16.63 1.64 -14.30
CA GLU A 113 -16.33 2.18 -15.62
C GLU A 113 -17.02 3.54 -15.83
N HIS A 114 -16.48 4.57 -15.17
CA HIS A 114 -17.05 5.91 -15.21
C HIS A 114 -16.51 6.75 -16.38
N PHE A 115 -15.21 6.69 -16.62
CA PHE A 115 -14.52 7.42 -17.67
C PHE A 115 -14.52 6.61 -18.96
N VAL A 116 -15.06 7.18 -20.04
CA VAL A 116 -15.27 6.51 -21.33
C VAL A 116 -14.86 7.41 -22.51
N PRO A 117 -14.39 6.84 -23.64
CA PRO A 117 -14.20 5.40 -23.89
C PRO A 117 -13.04 4.82 -23.07
N ALA A 118 -13.15 3.58 -22.62
CA ALA A 118 -12.10 2.83 -21.92
C ALA A 118 -11.26 2.01 -22.92
N CYS A 119 -9.98 1.77 -22.62
CA CYS A 119 -9.11 0.85 -23.36
C CYS A 119 -9.29 -0.59 -22.84
N GLU A 120 -10.09 -1.38 -23.56
CA GLU A 120 -10.32 -2.80 -23.25
C GLU A 120 -9.30 -3.74 -23.91
N ASN A 121 -8.06 -3.28 -24.12
CA ASN A 121 -7.02 -4.05 -24.81
C ASN A 121 -5.69 -4.02 -24.06
N ALA A 122 -5.07 -5.19 -23.88
CA ALA A 122 -3.73 -5.31 -23.30
C ALA A 122 -2.62 -4.77 -24.23
N ASP A 123 -2.88 -4.70 -25.54
CA ASP A 123 -2.00 -4.05 -26.50
C ASP A 123 -2.33 -2.55 -26.56
N LEU A 124 -1.71 -1.78 -25.66
CA LEU A 124 -1.96 -0.34 -25.48
C LEU A 124 -1.78 0.47 -26.77
N ALA A 125 -0.96 0.00 -27.73
CA ALA A 125 -0.78 0.67 -29.02
C ALA A 125 -2.06 0.67 -29.89
N LYS A 126 -3.04 -0.19 -29.58
CA LYS A 126 -4.36 -0.23 -30.24
C LYS A 126 -5.38 0.74 -29.64
N CYS A 127 -5.05 1.39 -28.53
CA CYS A 127 -5.91 2.35 -27.86
C CYS A 127 -5.43 3.78 -28.09
N THR A 128 -6.36 4.74 -28.04
CA THR A 128 -5.97 6.15 -27.91
C THR A 128 -5.41 6.40 -26.52
N ARG A 129 -4.53 7.41 -26.38
CA ARG A 129 -4.00 7.78 -25.05
C ARG A 129 -5.12 8.11 -24.06
N GLU A 130 -6.15 8.82 -24.53
CA GLU A 130 -7.34 9.14 -23.74
C GLU A 130 -8.03 7.87 -23.21
N ALA A 131 -8.21 6.85 -24.05
CA ALA A 131 -8.84 5.61 -23.61
C ALA A 131 -8.00 4.84 -22.58
N ILE A 132 -6.68 4.88 -22.71
CA ILE A 132 -5.75 4.29 -21.72
C ILE A 132 -5.87 5.04 -20.39
N THR A 133 -5.82 6.38 -20.43
CA THR A 133 -5.99 7.23 -19.25
C THR A 133 -7.33 6.97 -18.58
N ASN A 134 -8.43 6.91 -19.34
CA ASN A 134 -9.76 6.61 -18.79
C ASN A 134 -9.81 5.24 -18.08
N SER A 135 -9.23 4.19 -18.67
CA SER A 135 -9.15 2.88 -18.00
C SER A 135 -8.27 2.92 -16.75
N TYR A 136 -7.17 3.68 -16.77
CA TYR A 136 -6.33 3.87 -15.60
C TYR A 136 -7.09 4.62 -14.49
N ASP A 137 -7.84 5.67 -14.82
CA ASP A 137 -8.62 6.46 -13.87
C ASP A 137 -9.80 5.67 -13.28
N ASN A 138 -10.44 4.79 -14.07
CA ASN A 138 -11.43 3.84 -13.56
C ASN A 138 -10.82 2.84 -12.55
N ALA A 139 -9.59 2.40 -12.80
CA ALA A 139 -8.86 1.56 -11.84
C ALA A 139 -8.51 2.34 -10.56
N ILE A 140 -8.13 3.63 -10.66
CA ILE A 140 -7.94 4.50 -9.48
C ILE A 140 -9.24 4.65 -8.70
N LEU A 141 -10.37 4.89 -9.38
CA LEU A 141 -11.69 5.01 -8.75
C LEU A 141 -12.06 3.72 -8.01
N TYR A 142 -11.71 2.56 -8.56
CA TYR A 142 -11.91 1.29 -7.86
C TYR A 142 -10.99 1.14 -6.64
N THR A 143 -9.70 1.50 -6.75
CA THR A 143 -8.77 1.51 -5.61
C THR A 143 -9.26 2.45 -4.50
N ASP A 144 -9.79 3.62 -4.83
CA ASP A 144 -10.40 4.55 -3.86
C ASP A 144 -11.51 3.86 -3.06
N ASN A 145 -12.44 3.17 -3.73
CA ASN A 145 -13.47 2.37 -3.06
C ASN A 145 -12.88 1.22 -2.22
N VAL A 146 -11.83 0.53 -2.67
CA VAL A 146 -11.19 -0.52 -1.86
C VAL A 146 -10.63 0.07 -0.56
N LEU A 147 -9.99 1.24 -0.63
CA LEU A 147 -9.45 1.92 0.55
C LEU A 147 -10.57 2.41 1.48
N ASP A 148 -11.67 2.92 0.93
CA ASP A 148 -12.87 3.27 1.69
C ASP A 148 -13.42 2.06 2.45
N GLN A 149 -13.55 0.90 1.79
CA GLN A 149 -14.00 -0.34 2.45
C GLN A 149 -13.02 -0.85 3.53
N VAL A 150 -11.71 -0.63 3.37
CA VAL A 150 -10.73 -0.92 4.43
C VAL A 150 -10.97 -0.02 5.64
N ILE A 151 -11.14 1.30 5.43
CA ILE A 151 -11.47 2.25 6.51
C ILE A 151 -12.75 1.82 7.22
N ASP A 152 -13.80 1.55 6.47
CA ASP A 152 -15.09 1.06 6.95
C ASP A 152 -14.95 -0.21 7.81
N THR A 153 -14.06 -1.13 7.41
CA THR A 153 -13.75 -2.34 8.17
C THR A 153 -13.05 -2.00 9.48
N LEU A 154 -12.05 -1.11 9.45
CA LEU A 154 -11.31 -0.68 10.62
C LEU A 154 -12.12 0.16 11.60
N GLU A 155 -13.13 0.91 11.14
CA GLU A 155 -14.02 1.70 12.00
C GLU A 155 -14.98 0.84 12.84
N ARG A 156 -15.26 -0.38 12.38
CA ARG A 156 -16.11 -1.35 13.10
C ARG A 156 -15.37 -2.06 14.25
N GLU A 157 -14.05 -1.96 14.30
CA GLU A 157 -13.21 -2.56 15.34
C GLU A 157 -13.16 -1.68 16.60
N HIS A 158 -14.23 -1.74 17.42
CA HIS A 158 -14.41 -0.84 18.57
C HIS A 158 -13.43 -1.08 19.73
N ASP A 159 -12.84 -2.27 19.84
CA ASP A 159 -11.89 -2.62 20.89
C ASP A 159 -10.45 -2.19 20.54
N TYR A 160 -10.21 -1.68 19.34
CA TYR A 160 -8.88 -1.34 18.84
C TYR A 160 -8.74 0.13 18.46
N ALA A 161 -7.53 0.65 18.65
CA ALA A 161 -7.07 1.84 17.97
C ALA A 161 -6.59 1.45 16.57
N THR A 162 -7.33 1.85 15.53
CA THR A 162 -7.06 1.44 14.15
C THR A 162 -6.46 2.56 13.30
N ALA A 163 -5.65 2.17 12.32
CA ALA A 163 -5.03 3.06 11.36
C ALA A 163 -4.79 2.33 10.03
N MET A 164 -4.79 3.08 8.94
CA MET A 164 -4.42 2.61 7.60
C MET A 164 -3.32 3.51 7.04
N VAL A 165 -2.27 2.89 6.49
CA VAL A 165 -1.25 3.54 5.67
C VAL A 165 -1.29 2.91 4.28
N TYR A 166 -1.75 3.67 3.29
CA TYR A 166 -1.68 3.31 1.88
C TYR A 166 -0.48 3.98 1.23
N LEU A 167 0.24 3.22 0.40
CA LEU A 167 1.40 3.71 -0.34
C LEU A 167 1.59 2.86 -1.60
N SER A 168 1.55 3.48 -2.76
CA SER A 168 1.87 2.81 -4.01
C SER A 168 3.39 2.59 -4.13
N ASP A 169 3.79 1.48 -4.75
CA ASP A 169 5.19 1.06 -4.88
C ASP A 169 5.94 1.76 -6.04
N HIS A 170 5.22 2.22 -7.05
CA HIS A 170 5.68 3.12 -8.11
C HIS A 170 4.49 3.68 -8.90
N GLY A 171 4.72 4.70 -9.72
CA GLY A 171 3.72 5.21 -10.66
C GLY A 171 3.76 4.50 -12.02
N GLU A 172 3.14 5.07 -13.04
CA GLU A 172 2.93 4.44 -14.35
C GLU A 172 3.00 5.51 -15.47
N SER A 173 3.65 5.20 -16.60
CA SER A 173 3.53 6.01 -17.83
C SER A 173 2.40 5.50 -18.71
N LEU A 174 1.60 6.42 -19.25
CA LEU A 174 0.37 6.13 -20.00
C LEU A 174 0.44 6.59 -21.47
N GLY A 175 1.63 6.86 -21.98
CA GLY A 175 1.91 7.25 -23.36
C GLY A 175 2.60 8.61 -23.49
N GLU A 176 2.91 9.28 -22.38
CA GLU A 176 3.69 10.52 -22.37
C GLU A 176 5.04 10.28 -23.04
N LYS A 177 5.37 11.08 -24.06
CA LYS A 177 6.63 10.95 -24.82
C LYS A 177 6.83 9.55 -25.42
N GLY A 178 5.76 8.79 -25.62
CA GLY A 178 5.81 7.40 -26.12
C GLY A 178 6.22 6.36 -25.08
N LEU A 179 6.29 6.73 -23.79
CA LEU A 179 6.56 5.80 -22.70
C LEU A 179 5.26 5.19 -22.19
N TYR A 180 5.27 3.88 -21.99
CA TYR A 180 4.18 3.12 -21.39
C TYR A 180 4.73 2.26 -20.26
N LEU A 181 3.85 1.87 -19.34
CA LEU A 181 4.19 1.04 -18.19
C LEU A 181 5.22 1.74 -17.27
N HIS A 182 5.99 0.94 -16.54
CA HIS A 182 6.98 1.35 -15.57
C HIS A 182 8.31 0.59 -15.76
N GLY A 183 9.29 0.88 -14.90
CA GLY A 183 10.59 0.22 -14.91
C GLY A 183 11.67 0.99 -15.67
N ILE A 184 11.44 2.26 -15.97
CA ILE A 184 12.48 3.15 -16.49
C ILE A 184 13.56 3.32 -15.39
N PRO A 185 14.86 3.29 -15.73
CA PRO A 185 15.91 3.49 -14.74
C PRO A 185 15.69 4.77 -13.94
N TYR A 186 15.68 4.67 -12.61
CA TYR A 186 15.24 5.75 -11.71
C TYR A 186 15.90 7.11 -12.00
N ALA A 187 17.18 7.14 -12.38
CA ALA A 187 17.92 8.36 -12.69
C ALA A 187 17.37 9.16 -13.88
N ILE A 188 16.57 8.52 -14.74
CA ILE A 188 15.93 9.12 -15.93
C ILE A 188 14.42 8.86 -15.96
N ALA A 189 13.85 8.28 -14.90
CA ALA A 189 12.43 7.98 -14.83
C ALA A 189 11.61 9.28 -14.80
N PRO A 190 10.47 9.34 -15.50
CA PRO A 190 9.62 10.50 -15.47
C PRO A 190 8.86 10.58 -14.14
N ASN A 191 8.35 11.77 -13.80
CA ASN A 191 7.62 11.98 -12.55
C ASN A 191 6.45 11.02 -12.39
N GLU A 192 5.79 10.69 -13.50
CA GLU A 192 4.68 9.75 -13.59
C GLU A 192 5.03 8.36 -13.03
N GLN A 193 6.30 7.94 -13.04
CA GLN A 193 6.74 6.65 -12.45
C GLN A 193 7.29 6.76 -11.03
N THR A 194 7.65 7.96 -10.56
CA THR A 194 8.34 8.14 -9.26
C THR A 194 7.52 8.91 -8.23
N HIS A 195 6.53 9.69 -8.65
CA HIS A 195 5.62 10.41 -7.78
C HIS A 195 4.39 9.54 -7.52
N VAL A 196 4.22 9.10 -6.27
CA VAL A 196 3.20 8.12 -5.87
C VAL A 196 2.31 8.65 -4.76
N PRO A 197 1.05 8.18 -4.67
CA PRO A 197 0.17 8.51 -3.55
C PRO A 197 0.63 7.84 -2.25
N MET A 198 0.49 8.59 -1.15
CA MET A 198 0.59 8.10 0.23
C MET A 198 -0.60 8.66 1.01
N ILE A 199 -1.38 7.81 1.66
CA ILE A 199 -2.57 8.21 2.43
C ILE A 199 -2.48 7.57 3.81
N TRP A 200 -2.67 8.39 4.84
CA TRP A 200 -2.82 7.92 6.21
C TRP A 200 -4.23 8.24 6.68
N TRP A 201 -4.96 7.21 7.08
CA TRP A 201 -6.19 7.35 7.84
C TRP A 201 -5.93 6.85 9.26
N LEU A 202 -6.30 7.64 10.26
CA LEU A 202 -6.09 7.34 11.66
C LEU A 202 -7.43 7.47 12.37
N SER A 203 -7.85 6.43 13.09
CA SER A 203 -9.06 6.55 13.90
C SER A 203 -8.87 7.62 14.99
N THR A 204 -9.98 8.11 15.52
CA THR A 204 -9.94 9.07 16.63
C THR A 204 -9.25 8.46 17.85
N SER A 205 -9.54 7.20 18.17
CA SER A 205 -8.89 6.48 19.28
C SER A 205 -7.39 6.30 19.04
N PHE A 206 -6.97 5.99 17.82
CA PHE A 206 -5.57 5.86 17.45
C PHE A 206 -4.79 7.16 17.62
N SER A 207 -5.33 8.26 17.07
CA SER A 207 -4.68 9.57 17.18
C SER A 207 -4.54 10.03 18.63
N GLN A 208 -5.53 9.77 19.47
CA GLN A 208 -5.48 10.07 20.90
C GLN A 208 -4.46 9.21 21.65
N GLN A 209 -4.49 7.89 21.43
CA GLN A 209 -3.57 6.94 22.07
C GLN A 209 -2.11 7.24 21.71
N GLN A 210 -1.84 7.58 20.44
CA GLN A 210 -0.52 7.92 19.94
C GLN A 210 -0.12 9.39 20.15
N ARG A 211 -1.03 10.19 20.74
CA ARG A 211 -0.84 11.63 21.02
C ARG A 211 -0.46 12.44 19.78
N LEU A 212 -1.14 12.18 18.67
CA LEU A 212 -0.90 12.83 17.39
C LEU A 212 -1.76 14.10 17.23
N ASP A 213 -1.12 15.19 16.83
CA ASP A 213 -1.78 16.40 16.34
C ASP A 213 -2.16 16.20 14.87
N THR A 214 -3.45 15.92 14.63
CA THR A 214 -3.97 15.69 13.28
C THR A 214 -3.92 16.93 12.40
N GLU A 215 -4.05 18.13 12.95
CA GLU A 215 -3.89 19.38 12.18
C GLU A 215 -2.43 19.57 11.73
N CYS A 216 -1.48 19.21 12.59
CA CYS A 216 -0.07 19.17 12.21
C CYS A 216 0.17 18.14 11.09
N LEU A 217 -0.39 16.94 11.20
CA LEU A 217 -0.25 15.90 10.17
C LEU A 217 -0.82 16.36 8.82
N HIS A 218 -1.96 17.05 8.80
CA HIS A 218 -2.51 17.64 7.57
C HIS A 218 -1.57 18.67 6.93
N ARG A 219 -0.86 19.49 7.74
CA ARG A 219 0.17 20.41 7.21
C ARG A 219 1.39 19.65 6.70
N ARG A 220 1.81 18.60 7.42
CA ARG A 220 2.97 17.75 7.06
C ARG A 220 2.73 16.96 5.77
N ALA A 221 1.49 16.57 5.48
CA ALA A 221 1.10 15.87 4.26
C ALA A 221 1.41 16.65 2.96
N ASN A 222 1.53 17.99 3.05
CA ASN A 222 1.88 18.84 1.91
C ASN A 222 3.41 19.02 1.72
N GLN A 223 4.23 18.32 2.49
CA GLN A 223 5.68 18.39 2.42
C GLN A 223 6.26 17.12 1.80
N ALA A 224 7.50 17.19 1.32
CA ALA A 224 8.17 16.05 0.71
C ALA A 224 8.23 14.85 1.67
N ALA A 225 7.98 13.67 1.10
CA ALA A 225 8.11 12.37 1.72
C ALA A 225 8.46 11.35 0.62
N SER A 226 8.99 10.20 1.03
CA SER A 226 9.30 9.10 0.13
C SER A 226 9.12 7.77 0.85
N HIS A 227 9.38 6.67 0.14
CA HIS A 227 9.42 5.33 0.74
C HIS A 227 10.43 5.21 1.88
N ASP A 228 11.49 6.01 1.87
CA ASP A 228 12.51 6.03 2.94
C ASP A 228 11.90 6.40 4.31
N ASN A 229 10.73 7.05 4.31
CA ASN A 229 10.03 7.39 5.53
C ASN A 229 9.15 6.25 6.08
N LEU A 230 8.79 5.24 5.27
CA LEU A 230 7.80 4.22 5.65
C LEU A 230 8.26 3.44 6.89
N PHE A 231 9.49 2.94 6.86
CA PHE A 231 10.07 2.11 7.94
C PHE A 231 9.96 2.81 9.29
N HIS A 232 10.49 4.04 9.39
CA HIS A 232 10.53 4.78 10.64
C HIS A 232 9.15 5.31 11.04
N SER A 233 8.33 5.73 10.07
CA SER A 233 6.98 6.22 10.37
C SER A 233 6.08 5.13 10.95
N VAL A 234 6.14 3.89 10.44
CA VAL A 234 5.35 2.78 11.00
C VAL A 234 5.82 2.42 12.41
N LEU A 235 7.15 2.36 12.65
CA LEU A 235 7.68 2.15 14.00
C LEU A 235 7.22 3.24 14.98
N GLY A 236 7.25 4.49 14.54
CA GLY A 236 6.76 5.63 15.33
C GLY A 236 5.27 5.53 15.62
N LEU A 237 4.44 5.29 14.60
CA LEU A 237 2.98 5.14 14.73
C LEU A 237 2.59 4.03 15.72
N LEU A 238 3.36 2.95 15.77
CA LEU A 238 3.11 1.81 16.66
C LEU A 238 3.85 1.92 18.00
N GLY A 239 4.62 3.00 18.21
CA GLY A 239 5.34 3.22 19.47
C GLY A 239 6.46 2.20 19.74
N VAL A 240 7.00 1.56 18.70
CA VAL A 240 8.05 0.55 18.82
C VAL A 240 9.36 1.19 19.25
N VAL A 241 9.93 0.69 20.35
CA VAL A 241 11.22 1.17 20.88
C VAL A 241 12.34 0.27 20.39
N THR A 242 13.24 0.81 19.57
CA THR A 242 14.34 0.07 18.97
C THR A 242 15.49 1.01 18.58
N ASP A 243 16.73 0.49 18.57
CA ASP A 243 17.93 1.24 18.22
C ASP A 243 17.99 1.62 16.73
N VAL A 244 17.22 0.93 15.87
CA VAL A 244 17.18 1.22 14.42
C VAL A 244 16.22 2.36 14.05
N TYR A 245 15.41 2.85 14.99
CA TYR A 245 14.44 3.92 14.72
C TYR A 245 15.13 5.29 14.62
N GLN A 246 14.89 6.00 13.51
CA GLN A 246 15.41 7.34 13.23
C GLN A 246 14.25 8.35 13.26
N GLN A 247 14.27 9.27 14.21
CA GLN A 247 13.21 10.25 14.44
C GLN A 247 13.03 11.21 13.27
N GLU A 248 14.12 11.59 12.63
CA GLU A 248 14.17 12.49 11.48
C GLU A 248 13.50 11.92 10.22
N ALA A 249 13.38 10.59 10.14
CA ALA A 249 12.74 9.89 9.03
C ALA A 249 11.27 9.53 9.30
N ASP A 250 10.79 9.67 10.54
CA ASP A 250 9.39 9.51 10.92
C ASP A 250 8.59 10.78 10.61
N ILE A 251 7.66 10.68 9.65
CA ILE A 251 6.80 11.79 9.23
C ILE A 251 5.94 12.32 10.38
N SER A 252 5.55 11.45 11.32
CA SER A 252 4.65 11.76 12.42
C SER A 252 5.33 12.44 13.60
N GLN A 253 6.66 12.34 13.71
CA GLN A 253 7.38 12.70 14.94
C GLN A 253 7.06 14.14 15.36
N ALA A 254 7.24 15.08 14.43
CA ALA A 254 7.10 16.52 14.72
C ALA A 254 5.67 16.93 15.08
N CYS A 255 4.71 16.03 14.86
CA CYS A 255 3.29 16.22 15.15
C CYS A 255 2.84 15.45 16.40
N ARG A 256 3.77 15.03 17.27
CA ARG A 256 3.43 14.39 18.55
C ARG A 256 3.41 15.42 19.68
N PHE A 257 2.39 15.36 20.52
CA PHE A 257 2.38 16.12 21.76
C PHE A 257 3.47 15.61 22.71
N ALA A 258 4.04 16.53 23.49
CA ALA A 258 5.04 16.18 24.50
C ALA A 258 4.50 15.14 25.49
N LYS A 259 5.41 14.30 26.01
CA LYS A 259 5.06 13.25 26.97
C LYS A 259 4.60 13.80 28.31
#